data_AF-A0A7D5PAE3-F1
#
_entry.id   AF-A0A7D5PAE3-F1
#
_cell.length_a   1.000
_cell.length_b   1.000
_cell.length_c   1.000
_cell.angle_alpha   90.00
_cell.angle_beta   90.00
_cell.angle_gamma   90.00
#
_symmetry.space_group_name_H-M   'P 1'
#
loop_
_entity.id
_entity.type
_entity.pdbx_description
1 polymer ?
#
loop_
_entity_poly.entity_id
_entity_poly.type
_entity_poly.pdbx_seq_one_letter_code
_entity_poly.pdbx_strand_id
1 'polypeptide(L)'
;MSDDPLHERMAEYEALATAAAERAHERDEVGAEVGDRLAASISEAVTETGVNVEAVERSRDGRRHRFTARLDRAALVAALTESLPAGFVVSHVNDDGSLSVEWTGERETPSKREHGAVLKAIVAEETAIDDDGLISSVPTRDRVIERAVELGIEESDATERLARLERLDVVDVADGRVYPDENFSRI
;
A
#
# COMPACT_ATOMS: atom_id res chain seq x y z
N MET A 1 -11.77 41.43 -43.32
CA MET A 1 -12.29 40.81 -42.09
C MET A 1 -13.18 39.68 -42.55
N SER A 2 -12.61 38.48 -42.67
CA SER A 2 -13.38 37.29 -43.00
C SER A 2 -14.11 36.84 -41.75
N ASP A 3 -15.43 36.83 -41.82
CA ASP A 3 -16.26 35.98 -40.97
C ASP A 3 -15.89 34.53 -41.30
N ASP A 4 -14.94 33.93 -40.57
CA ASP A 4 -14.93 32.48 -40.43
C ASP A 4 -16.20 32.15 -39.65
N PRO A 5 -17.24 31.69 -40.36
CA PRO A 5 -18.60 31.81 -39.91
C PRO A 5 -18.76 30.87 -38.73
N LEU A 6 -19.28 31.38 -37.62
CA LEU A 6 -19.35 30.73 -36.32
C LEU A 6 -19.72 29.22 -36.34
N HIS A 7 -20.49 28.79 -37.34
CA HIS A 7 -20.82 27.39 -37.58
C HIS A 7 -19.62 26.47 -37.90
N GLU A 8 -18.62 26.93 -38.66
CA GLU A 8 -17.42 26.13 -38.97
C GLU A 8 -16.57 25.92 -37.72
N ARG A 9 -16.43 26.96 -36.87
CA ARG A 9 -15.75 26.85 -35.57
C ARG A 9 -16.50 25.97 -34.58
N MET A 10 -17.83 26.02 -34.56
CA MET A 10 -18.62 25.12 -33.72
C MET A 10 -18.51 23.66 -34.18
N ALA A 11 -18.50 23.40 -35.49
CA ALA A 11 -18.28 22.07 -36.04
C ALA A 11 -16.87 21.55 -35.70
N GLU A 12 -15.85 22.41 -35.73
CA GLU A 12 -14.49 22.06 -35.29
C GLU A 12 -14.44 21.71 -33.80
N TYR A 13 -15.10 22.49 -32.93
CA TYR A 13 -15.16 22.18 -31.50
C TYR A 13 -15.92 20.90 -31.20
N GLU A 14 -17.01 20.62 -31.90
CA GLU A 14 -17.77 19.36 -31.75
C GLU A 14 -16.94 18.15 -32.21
N ALA A 15 -16.18 18.29 -33.29
CA ALA A 15 -15.24 17.26 -33.74
C ALA A 15 -14.12 17.04 -32.71
N LEU A 16 -13.55 18.11 -32.13
CA LEU A 16 -12.54 18.00 -31.08
C LEU A 16 -13.10 17.39 -29.79
N ALA A 17 -14.33 17.72 -29.40
CA ALA A 17 -14.99 17.12 -28.23
C ALA A 17 -15.26 15.63 -28.43
N THR A 18 -15.69 15.23 -29.63
CA THR A 18 -15.87 13.82 -30.00
C THR A 18 -14.54 13.07 -29.95
N ALA A 19 -13.49 13.63 -30.57
CA ALA A 19 -12.15 13.05 -30.55
C ALA A 19 -11.54 13.00 -29.13
N ALA A 20 -11.94 13.91 -28.23
CA ALA A 20 -11.56 13.85 -26.82
C ALA A 20 -12.31 12.73 -26.07
N ALA A 21 -13.60 12.53 -26.37
CA ALA A 21 -14.40 11.46 -25.78
C ALA A 21 -13.93 10.07 -26.23
N GLU A 22 -13.61 9.89 -27.50
CA GLU A 22 -13.04 8.64 -28.03
C GLU A 22 -11.71 8.31 -27.34
N ARG A 23 -10.80 9.29 -27.21
CA ARG A 23 -9.54 9.09 -26.47
C ARG A 23 -9.75 8.79 -24.99
N ALA A 24 -10.77 9.39 -24.37
CA ALA A 24 -11.11 9.06 -22.98
C ALA A 24 -11.61 7.62 -22.86
N HIS A 25 -12.41 7.15 -23.82
CA HIS A 25 -12.88 5.78 -23.86
C HIS A 25 -11.74 4.78 -24.05
N GLU A 26 -10.84 5.02 -25.03
CA GLU A 26 -9.64 4.21 -25.24
C GLU A 26 -8.76 4.16 -23.99
N ARG A 27 -8.58 5.30 -23.31
CA ARG A 27 -7.85 5.36 -22.04
C ARG A 27 -8.51 4.51 -20.96
N ASP A 28 -9.84 4.55 -20.87
CA ASP A 28 -10.58 3.81 -19.85
C ASP A 28 -10.54 2.30 -20.11
N GLU A 29 -10.58 1.86 -21.38
CA GLU A 29 -10.37 0.46 -21.76
C GLU A 29 -8.98 -0.05 -21.39
N VAL A 30 -7.93 0.72 -21.69
CA VAL A 30 -6.56 0.42 -21.28
C VAL A 30 -6.44 0.40 -19.75
N GLY A 31 -7.11 1.34 -19.07
CA GLY A 31 -7.19 1.38 -17.61
C GLY A 31 -7.83 0.13 -17.01
N ALA A 32 -8.89 -0.39 -17.63
CA ALA A 32 -9.52 -1.64 -17.21
C ALA A 32 -8.58 -2.85 -17.39
N GLU A 33 -7.88 -2.94 -18.52
CA GLU A 33 -6.89 -4.00 -18.76
C GLU A 33 -5.74 -3.96 -17.74
N VAL A 34 -5.26 -2.76 -17.39
CA VAL A 34 -4.27 -2.58 -16.30
C VAL A 34 -4.85 -3.07 -14.98
N GLY A 35 -6.10 -2.71 -14.67
CA GLY A 35 -6.81 -3.15 -13.47
C GLY A 35 -6.89 -4.68 -13.35
N ASP A 36 -7.27 -5.37 -14.43
CA ASP A 36 -7.37 -6.83 -14.46
C ASP A 36 -6.02 -7.51 -14.23
N ARG A 37 -4.94 -6.97 -14.83
CA ARG A 37 -3.58 -7.50 -14.63
C ARG A 37 -3.08 -7.28 -13.21
N LEU A 38 -3.33 -6.10 -12.63
CA LEU A 38 -2.99 -5.82 -11.23
C LEU A 38 -3.77 -6.75 -10.29
N ALA A 39 -5.06 -6.97 -10.55
CA ALA A 39 -5.88 -7.89 -9.76
C ALA A 39 -5.34 -9.33 -9.81
N ALA A 40 -4.84 -9.77 -10.96
CA ALA A 40 -4.19 -11.07 -11.11
C ALA A 40 -2.89 -11.16 -10.29
N SER A 41 -2.00 -10.16 -10.39
CA SER A 41 -0.77 -10.09 -9.59
C SER A 41 -1.06 -10.07 -8.08
N ILE A 42 -2.09 -9.32 -7.66
CA ILE A 42 -2.50 -9.29 -6.25
C ILE A 42 -3.01 -10.65 -5.79
N SER A 43 -3.81 -11.33 -6.62
CA SER A 43 -4.36 -12.66 -6.30
C SER A 43 -3.24 -13.71 -6.16
N GLU A 44 -2.20 -13.62 -6.99
CA GLU A 44 -1.02 -14.48 -6.90
C GLU A 44 -0.25 -14.23 -5.60
N ALA A 45 0.06 -12.97 -5.27
CA ALA A 45 0.75 -12.61 -4.02
C ALA A 45 -0.04 -13.04 -2.76
N VAL A 46 -1.37 -12.88 -2.77
CA VAL A 46 -2.25 -13.37 -1.69
C VAL A 46 -2.20 -14.90 -1.58
N THR A 47 -2.12 -15.62 -2.69
CA THR A 47 -2.06 -17.08 -2.69
C THR A 47 -0.71 -17.57 -2.15
N GLU A 48 0.38 -16.89 -2.48
CA GLU A 48 1.74 -17.23 -2.02
C GLU A 48 1.95 -16.92 -0.53
N THR A 49 1.49 -15.75 -0.08
CA THR A 49 1.71 -15.29 1.29
C THR A 49 0.61 -15.76 2.26
N GLY A 50 -0.49 -16.31 1.75
CA GLY A 50 -1.77 -16.48 2.45
C GLY A 50 -1.74 -17.06 3.87
N VAL A 51 -2.73 -16.61 4.66
CA VAL A 51 -3.14 -17.01 6.02
C VAL A 51 -2.07 -17.70 6.89
N ASN A 52 -1.48 -16.90 7.79
CA ASN A 52 -0.68 -17.40 8.89
C ASN A 52 -1.58 -17.84 10.06
N VAL A 53 -1.18 -18.91 10.76
CA VAL A 53 -1.94 -19.49 11.87
C VAL A 53 -1.17 -19.30 13.16
N GLU A 54 -1.69 -18.47 14.06
CA GLU A 54 -1.06 -18.18 15.35
C GLU A 54 -1.78 -18.90 16.49
N ALA A 55 -1.02 -19.39 17.46
CA ALA A 55 -1.57 -20.00 18.66
C ALA A 55 -2.00 -18.91 19.66
N VAL A 56 -3.30 -18.82 19.92
CA VAL A 56 -3.90 -17.77 20.76
C VAL A 56 -4.08 -18.22 22.21
N GLU A 57 -4.26 -19.52 22.45
CA GLU A 57 -4.50 -20.01 23.80
C GLU A 57 -4.09 -21.48 23.94
N ARG A 58 -3.55 -21.82 25.11
CA ARG A 58 -3.30 -23.19 25.53
C ARG A 58 -4.07 -23.49 26.81
N SER A 59 -4.87 -24.55 26.80
CA SER A 59 -5.59 -25.01 27.99
C SER A 59 -4.62 -25.38 29.11
N ARG A 60 -5.05 -25.18 30.36
CA ARG A 60 -4.25 -25.45 31.58
C ARG A 60 -3.83 -26.91 31.73
N ASP A 61 -4.56 -27.83 31.10
CA ASP A 61 -4.24 -29.27 31.05
C ASP A 61 -3.26 -29.64 29.92
N GLY A 62 -2.88 -28.66 29.10
CA GLY A 62 -1.95 -28.80 27.98
C GLY A 62 -2.50 -29.56 26.76
N ARG A 63 -3.79 -29.91 26.75
CA ARG A 63 -4.39 -30.79 25.72
C ARG A 63 -5.16 -30.07 24.62
N ARG A 64 -5.53 -28.81 24.85
CA ARG A 64 -6.28 -28.01 23.87
C ARG A 64 -5.47 -26.78 23.48
N HIS A 65 -5.31 -26.62 22.18
CA HIS A 65 -4.68 -25.48 21.54
C HIS A 65 -5.74 -24.75 20.73
N ARG A 66 -5.84 -23.44 20.93
CA ARG A 66 -6.66 -22.55 20.10
C ARG A 66 -5.71 -21.83 19.16
N PHE A 67 -6.06 -21.83 17.88
CA PHE A 67 -5.36 -21.09 16.85
C PHE A 67 -6.29 -20.06 16.22
N THR A 68 -5.73 -18.95 15.74
CA THR A 68 -6.43 -17.97 14.92
C THR A 68 -5.73 -17.86 13.57
N ALA A 69 -6.51 -17.76 12.50
CA ALA A 69 -6.02 -17.43 11.18
C ALA A 69 -5.90 -15.90 11.09
N ARG A 70 -4.72 -15.39 10.71
CA ARG A 70 -4.47 -13.98 10.46
C ARG A 70 -3.77 -13.83 9.11
N LEU A 71 -4.19 -12.83 8.34
CA LEU A 71 -3.44 -12.42 7.15
C LEU A 71 -2.27 -11.56 7.61
N ASP A 72 -1.05 -11.99 7.28
CA ASP A 72 0.17 -11.21 7.52
C ASP A 72 0.24 -10.10 6.48
N ARG A 73 -0.17 -8.91 6.93
CA ARG A 73 -0.43 -7.79 6.05
C ARG A 73 0.89 -7.19 5.59
N ALA A 74 1.88 -7.14 6.46
CA ALA A 74 3.22 -6.70 6.12
C ALA A 74 3.86 -7.62 5.06
N ALA A 75 3.75 -8.94 5.21
CA ALA A 75 4.25 -9.88 4.22
C ALA A 75 3.53 -9.73 2.87
N LEU A 76 2.20 -9.56 2.87
CA LEU A 76 1.44 -9.33 1.64
C LEU A 76 1.92 -8.07 0.92
N VAL A 77 2.12 -6.97 1.65
CA VAL A 77 2.60 -5.71 1.07
C VAL A 77 4.02 -5.85 0.53
N ALA A 78 4.88 -6.63 1.17
CA ALA A 78 6.22 -6.94 0.66
C ALA A 78 6.17 -7.74 -0.65
N ALA A 79 5.38 -8.82 -0.70
CA ALA A 79 5.20 -9.63 -1.91
C ALA A 79 4.57 -8.83 -3.07
N LEU A 80 3.62 -7.94 -2.78
CA LEU A 80 3.06 -7.02 -3.77
C LEU A 80 4.12 -6.04 -4.26
N THR A 81 4.92 -5.50 -3.36
CA THR A 81 5.97 -4.55 -3.70
C THR A 81 6.99 -5.16 -4.67
N GLU A 82 7.31 -6.45 -4.53
CA GLU A 82 8.21 -7.16 -5.44
C GLU A 82 7.56 -7.52 -6.79
N SER A 83 6.26 -7.85 -6.79
CA SER A 83 5.54 -8.32 -7.98
C SER A 83 4.94 -7.21 -8.83
N LEU A 84 4.82 -6.00 -8.30
CA LEU A 84 4.22 -4.88 -9.03
C LEU A 84 5.07 -4.47 -10.25
N PRO A 85 4.43 -4.12 -11.38
CA PRO A 85 5.14 -3.56 -12.52
C PRO A 85 5.88 -2.26 -12.15
N ALA A 86 7.02 -2.02 -12.81
CA ALA A 86 7.79 -0.80 -12.62
C ALA A 86 6.91 0.47 -12.79
N GLY A 87 7.07 1.42 -11.86
CA GLY A 87 6.26 2.63 -11.79
C GLY A 87 4.99 2.48 -10.95
N PHE A 88 4.59 1.28 -10.52
CA PHE A 88 3.50 1.09 -9.57
C PHE A 88 4.03 0.92 -8.14
N VAL A 89 3.29 1.47 -7.18
CA VAL A 89 3.61 1.35 -5.75
C VAL A 89 2.34 1.07 -4.95
N VAL A 90 2.48 0.29 -3.87
CA VAL A 90 1.47 0.29 -2.81
C VAL A 90 1.55 1.65 -2.11
N SER A 91 0.52 2.47 -2.29
CA SER A 91 0.45 3.81 -1.70
C SER A 91 -0.13 3.78 -0.29
N HIS A 92 -1.13 2.91 -0.07
CA HIS A 92 -1.89 2.85 1.19
C HIS A 92 -2.31 1.43 1.53
N VAL A 93 -2.44 1.21 2.84
CA VAL A 93 -2.90 -0.02 3.47
C VAL A 93 -3.91 0.39 4.53
N ASN A 94 -5.18 0.07 4.30
CA ASN A 94 -6.28 0.50 5.17
C ASN A 94 -6.50 -0.52 6.30
N ASP A 95 -7.13 -0.08 7.39
CA ASP A 95 -7.36 -0.91 8.58
C ASP A 95 -8.22 -2.14 8.28
N ASP A 96 -9.16 -2.02 7.33
CA ASP A 96 -10.01 -3.13 6.85
C ASP A 96 -9.27 -4.16 5.98
N GLY A 97 -7.98 -3.91 5.69
CA GLY A 97 -7.14 -4.78 4.88
C GLY A 97 -7.18 -4.46 3.38
N SER A 98 -7.92 -3.45 2.95
CA SER A 98 -7.86 -2.98 1.56
C SER A 98 -6.56 -2.23 1.27
N LEU A 99 -6.13 -2.27 0.00
CA LEU A 99 -4.84 -1.75 -0.47
C LEU A 99 -5.07 -0.83 -1.66
N SER A 100 -4.35 0.30 -1.69
CA SER A 100 -4.37 1.22 -2.83
C SER A 100 -3.05 1.15 -3.58
N VAL A 101 -3.10 0.78 -4.86
CA VAL A 101 -1.94 0.78 -5.75
C VAL A 101 -2.00 2.00 -6.66
N GLU A 102 -0.90 2.76 -6.75
CA GLU A 102 -0.79 3.99 -7.53
C GLU A 102 0.29 3.84 -8.61
N TRP A 103 0.02 4.33 -9.82
CA TRP A 103 1.05 4.55 -10.83
C TRP A 103 1.70 5.93 -10.60
N THR A 104 3.02 5.96 -10.43
CA THR A 104 3.79 7.17 -10.11
C THR A 104 3.89 8.15 -11.28
N GLY A 105 3.43 7.77 -12.47
CA GLY A 105 3.60 8.54 -13.72
C GLY A 105 5.00 8.41 -14.32
N GLU A 106 5.89 7.65 -13.68
CA GLU A 106 7.25 7.39 -14.13
C GLU A 106 7.39 5.96 -14.67
N ARG A 107 8.42 5.73 -15.50
CA ARG A 107 8.74 4.39 -16.04
C ARG A 107 9.40 3.47 -15.01
N GLU A 108 9.99 4.07 -13.99
CA GLU A 108 10.66 3.36 -12.90
C GLU A 108 9.99 3.78 -11.59
N THR A 109 9.91 2.85 -10.65
CA THR A 109 9.47 3.17 -9.31
C THR A 109 10.56 4.03 -8.65
N PRO A 110 10.25 5.24 -8.14
CA PRO A 110 11.24 6.06 -7.46
C PRO A 110 11.87 5.26 -6.32
N SER A 111 13.20 5.14 -6.34
CA SER A 111 13.92 4.25 -5.43
C SER A 111 13.49 4.45 -3.98
N LYS A 112 13.26 3.34 -3.28
CA LYS A 112 12.93 3.28 -1.85
C LYS A 112 11.53 3.78 -1.47
N ARG A 113 10.67 4.24 -2.41
CA ARG A 113 9.25 4.47 -2.09
C ARG A 113 8.54 3.18 -1.75
N GLU A 114 8.92 2.12 -2.45
CA GLU A 114 8.35 0.79 -2.38
C GLU A 114 8.44 0.16 -0.96
N HIS A 115 9.58 0.31 -0.28
CA HIS A 115 9.77 -0.19 1.08
C HIS A 115 9.01 0.61 2.15
N GLY A 116 8.59 1.83 1.85
CA GLY A 116 7.84 2.66 2.80
C GLY A 116 6.49 2.04 3.17
N ALA A 117 5.81 1.43 2.20
CA ALA A 117 4.53 0.77 2.41
C ALA A 117 4.68 -0.47 3.30
N VAL A 118 5.77 -1.24 3.12
CA VAL A 118 6.09 -2.40 3.95
C VAL A 118 6.30 -1.99 5.40
N LEU A 119 7.12 -0.96 5.66
CA LEU A 119 7.36 -0.48 7.03
C LEU A 119 6.08 0.06 7.69
N LYS A 120 5.23 0.77 6.95
CA LYS A 120 3.92 1.19 7.45
C LYS A 120 3.02 -0.01 7.80
N ALA A 121 2.99 -1.03 6.94
CA ALA A 121 2.21 -2.23 7.19
C ALA A 121 2.69 -2.97 8.44
N ILE A 122 4.01 -3.06 8.67
CA ILE A 122 4.59 -3.62 9.90
C ILE A 122 4.12 -2.84 11.13
N VAL A 123 4.25 -1.51 11.11
CA VAL A 123 3.83 -0.66 12.22
C VAL A 123 2.33 -0.82 12.50
N ALA A 124 1.50 -0.76 11.46
CA ALA A 124 0.04 -0.92 11.60
C ALA A 124 -0.35 -2.29 12.17
N GLU A 125 0.34 -3.35 11.73
CA GLU A 125 0.08 -4.71 12.15
C GLU A 125 0.47 -4.98 13.60
N GLU A 126 1.58 -4.39 14.07
CA GLU A 126 2.08 -4.55 15.44
C GLU A 126 1.54 -3.50 16.43
N THR A 127 0.88 -2.44 15.94
CA THR A 127 0.12 -1.53 16.80
C THR A 127 -1.15 -2.21 17.30
N ALA A 128 -1.31 -2.26 18.62
CA ALA A 128 -2.52 -2.77 19.26
C ALA A 128 -3.42 -1.61 19.67
N ILE A 129 -4.70 -1.74 19.37
CA ILE A 129 -5.75 -0.79 19.74
C ILE A 129 -6.68 -1.48 20.75
N ASP A 130 -7.07 -0.79 21.82
CA ASP A 130 -8.02 -1.28 22.80
C ASP A 130 -9.49 -1.12 22.35
N ASP A 131 -10.42 -1.57 23.19
CA ASP A 131 -11.87 -1.54 22.90
C ASP A 131 -12.41 -0.11 22.74
N ASP A 132 -11.71 0.90 23.25
CA ASP A 132 -12.09 2.32 23.17
C ASP A 132 -11.51 3.01 21.92
N GLY A 133 -10.77 2.26 21.08
CA GLY A 133 -10.13 2.79 19.88
C GLY A 133 -8.82 3.52 20.17
N LEU A 134 -8.24 3.36 21.37
CA LEU A 134 -6.98 3.98 21.75
C LEU A 134 -5.80 3.02 21.55
N ILE A 135 -4.64 3.57 21.21
CA ILE A 135 -3.41 2.80 21.09
C ILE A 135 -3.02 2.26 22.48
N SER A 136 -3.02 0.93 22.61
CA SER A 136 -2.61 0.21 23.82
C SER A 136 -1.15 -0.25 23.77
N SER A 137 -0.62 -0.52 22.58
CA SER A 137 0.81 -0.75 22.38
C SER A 137 1.25 -0.45 20.95
N VAL A 138 2.55 -0.20 20.78
CA VAL A 138 3.21 0.03 19.50
C VAL A 138 4.54 -0.74 19.45
N PRO A 139 5.04 -1.09 18.26
CA PRO A 139 6.32 -1.78 18.13
C PRO A 139 7.50 -0.89 18.53
N THR A 140 8.60 -1.53 18.91
CA THR A 140 9.89 -0.84 19.02
C THR A 140 10.49 -0.60 17.65
N ARG A 141 11.39 0.38 17.54
CA ARG A 141 12.16 0.62 16.33
C ARG A 141 12.88 -0.64 15.86
N ASP A 142 13.60 -1.31 16.77
CA ASP A 142 14.37 -2.52 16.44
C ASP A 142 13.46 -3.63 15.91
N ARG A 143 12.25 -3.76 16.49
CA ARG A 143 11.27 -4.75 16.03
C ARG A 143 10.78 -4.46 14.61
N VAL A 144 10.51 -3.20 14.28
CA VAL A 144 10.13 -2.81 12.91
C VAL A 144 11.24 -3.13 11.91
N ILE A 145 12.50 -2.86 12.27
CA ILE A 145 13.65 -3.14 11.40
C ILE A 145 13.89 -4.64 11.24
N GLU A 146 13.89 -5.40 12.34
CA GLU A 146 14.00 -6.87 12.32
C GLU A 146 12.94 -7.47 11.41
N ARG A 147 11.69 -7.04 11.56
CA ARG A 147 10.59 -7.54 10.74
C ARG A 147 10.73 -7.15 9.26
N ALA A 148 11.23 -5.96 8.96
CA ALA A 148 11.51 -5.57 7.57
C ALA A 148 12.59 -6.45 6.92
N VAL A 149 13.62 -6.83 7.68
CA VAL A 149 14.67 -7.76 7.24
C VAL A 149 14.13 -9.17 7.00
N GLU A 150 13.24 -9.67 7.87
CA GLU A 150 12.53 -10.94 7.65
C GLU A 150 11.74 -10.94 6.32
N LEU A 151 11.26 -9.78 5.89
CA LEU A 151 10.52 -9.58 4.64
C LEU A 151 11.43 -9.22 3.44
N GLY A 152 12.74 -9.37 3.58
CA GLY A 152 13.70 -9.21 2.48
C GLY A 152 14.21 -7.79 2.24
N ILE A 153 13.94 -6.83 3.14
CA ILE A 153 14.48 -5.47 3.04
C ILE A 153 15.83 -5.41 3.77
N GLU A 154 16.88 -4.93 3.10
CA GLU A 154 18.19 -4.71 3.72
C GLU A 154 18.09 -3.79 4.95
N GLU A 155 18.78 -4.14 6.03
CA GLU A 155 18.67 -3.44 7.33
C GLU A 155 18.97 -1.93 7.22
N SER A 156 19.96 -1.57 6.41
CA SER A 156 20.32 -0.17 6.16
C SER A 156 19.22 0.59 5.43
N ASP A 157 18.55 -0.06 4.47
CA ASP A 157 17.45 0.54 3.73
C ASP A 157 16.20 0.66 4.59
N ALA A 158 15.88 -0.36 5.39
CA ALA A 158 14.81 -0.28 6.37
C ALA A 158 15.04 0.88 7.37
N THR A 159 16.28 1.02 7.86
CA THR A 159 16.66 2.08 8.79
C THR A 159 16.53 3.47 8.16
N GLU A 160 17.09 3.68 6.98
CA GLU A 160 16.98 4.95 6.26
C GLU A 160 15.50 5.27 5.96
N ARG A 161 14.73 4.25 5.60
CA ARG A 161 13.33 4.43 5.22
C ARG A 161 12.45 4.78 6.41
N LEU A 162 12.67 4.16 7.57
CA LEU A 162 11.98 4.51 8.82
C LEU A 162 12.26 5.96 9.20
N ALA A 163 13.53 6.39 9.19
CA ALA A 163 13.91 7.79 9.45
C ALA A 163 13.32 8.78 8.43
N ARG A 164 13.04 8.32 7.21
CA ARG A 164 12.30 9.12 6.23
C ARG A 164 10.81 9.21 6.53
N LEU A 165 10.18 8.13 7.02
CA LEU A 165 8.77 8.17 7.45
C LEU A 165 8.58 9.13 8.62
N GLU A 166 9.53 9.14 9.56
CA GLU A 166 9.57 10.08 10.68
C GLU A 166 9.64 11.55 10.21
N ARG A 167 10.59 11.87 9.32
CA ARG A 167 10.71 13.22 8.74
C ARG A 167 9.52 13.70 7.91
N LEU A 168 8.63 12.79 7.53
CA LEU A 168 7.43 13.10 6.75
C LEU A 168 6.18 13.12 7.64
N ASP A 169 6.33 13.08 8.97
CA ASP A 169 5.26 13.05 9.95
C ASP A 169 4.25 11.93 9.65
N VAL A 170 4.77 10.78 9.17
CA VAL A 170 4.00 9.56 8.93
C VAL A 170 4.03 8.69 10.18
N VAL A 171 5.18 8.63 10.85
CA VAL A 171 5.34 7.98 12.15
C VAL A 171 6.08 8.91 13.09
N ASP A 172 5.87 8.78 14.39
CA ASP A 172 6.68 9.44 15.42
C ASP A 172 7.53 8.40 16.15
N VAL A 173 8.81 8.69 16.36
CA VAL A 173 9.75 7.79 17.04
C VAL A 173 10.12 8.39 18.40
N ALA A 174 9.42 7.94 19.43
CA ALA A 174 9.61 8.41 20.81
C ALA A 174 9.97 7.24 21.74
N ASP A 175 10.97 7.43 22.60
CA ASP A 175 11.43 6.44 23.58
C ASP A 175 11.73 5.04 22.97
N GLY A 176 12.25 5.02 21.74
CA GLY A 176 12.57 3.79 21.00
C GLY A 176 11.35 3.04 20.46
N ARG A 177 10.16 3.64 20.52
CA ARG A 177 8.89 3.12 20.01
C ARG A 177 8.44 3.89 18.78
N VAL A 178 7.69 3.24 17.90
CA VAL A 178 7.24 3.82 16.63
C VAL A 178 5.72 3.96 16.65
N TYR A 179 5.24 5.20 16.71
CA TYR A 179 3.83 5.53 16.75
C TYR A 179 3.33 5.90 15.34
N PRO A 180 2.15 5.44 14.92
CA PRO A 180 1.48 5.99 13.74
C PRO A 180 1.08 7.46 14.01
N ASP A 181 1.36 8.35 13.06
CA ASP A 181 1.05 9.78 13.15
C ASP A 181 -0.12 10.17 12.21
N GLU A 182 -0.49 11.45 12.14
CA GLU A 182 -1.64 11.94 11.36
C GLU A 182 -1.58 11.59 9.87
N ASN A 183 -0.38 11.50 9.27
CA ASN A 183 -0.22 11.08 7.87
C ASN A 183 -0.08 9.55 7.69
N PHE A 184 -0.24 8.76 8.75
CA PHE A 184 -0.09 7.31 8.70
C PHE A 184 -1.17 6.65 7.86
N SER A 185 -2.43 7.06 8.05
CA SER A 185 -3.57 6.61 7.25
C SER A 185 -4.30 7.84 6.71
N ARG A 186 -4.13 8.16 5.42
CA ARG A 186 -5.07 9.05 4.76
C ARG A 186 -6.36 8.26 4.55
N ILE A 187 -7.37 8.60 5.34
CA ILE A 187 -8.77 8.17 5.16
C ILE A 187 -9.21 8.48 3.71
#